data_AF-A0A945W3V5-F1
#
_entry.id   AF-A0A945W3V5-F1
#
_cell.length_a   1.000
_cell.length_b   1.000
_cell.length_c   1.000
_cell.angle_alpha   90.00
_cell.angle_beta   90.00
_cell.angle_gamma   90.00
#
_symmetry.space_group_name_H-M   'P 1'
#
loop_
_entity.id
_entity.type
_entity.pdbx_description
1 polymer ?
#
loop_
_entity_poly.entity_id
_entity_poly.type
_entity_poly.pdbx_seq_one_letter_code
_entity_poly.pdbx_strand_id
1 'polypeptide(L)'
;MTDKKKIRDILFKVLMITIPVVLGIDVFLIMSKSKKPPQHKEVVSDIPTVRVMEVKPIDIVPRAVGYGTSRPVKTWNAIAQVSGKIIQTHPRLQKGSIIRQGEEL
;
A
#
# COMPACT_ATOMS: atom_id res chain seq x y z
N MET A 1 -7.35 89.83 48.99
CA MET A 1 -7.41 89.73 47.52
C MET A 1 -6.38 88.70 47.01
N THR A 2 -6.43 87.42 47.42
CA THR A 2 -5.38 86.45 47.00
C THR A 2 -5.75 84.95 47.02
N ASP A 3 -7.03 84.53 47.01
CA ASP A 3 -7.33 83.08 47.04
C ASP A 3 -7.63 82.47 45.66
N LYS A 4 -8.30 83.20 44.77
CA LYS A 4 -8.66 82.66 43.45
C LYS A 4 -7.46 82.34 42.55
N LYS A 5 -6.35 83.08 42.69
CA LYS A 5 -5.14 82.89 41.88
C LYS A 5 -4.38 81.62 42.30
N LYS A 6 -4.26 81.38 43.61
CA LYS A 6 -3.59 80.21 44.18
C LYS A 6 -4.34 78.91 43.87
N ILE A 7 -5.67 78.94 43.95
CA ILE A 7 -6.54 77.79 43.61
C ILE A 7 -6.45 77.48 42.11
N ARG A 8 -6.41 78.49 41.24
CA ARG A 8 -6.26 78.27 39.79
C ARG A 8 -4.92 77.64 39.45
N ASP A 9 -3.82 78.07 40.08
CA ASP A 9 -2.49 77.52 39.83
C ASP A 9 -2.35 76.08 40.37
N ILE A 10 -2.96 75.78 41.52
CA ILE A 10 -3.04 74.40 42.06
C ILE A 10 -3.90 73.52 41.15
N LEU A 11 -5.06 74.03 40.68
CA LEU A 11 -5.93 73.32 39.76
C LEU A 11 -5.24 73.05 38.43
N PHE A 12 -4.47 74.01 37.89
CA PHE A 12 -3.70 73.83 36.67
C PHE A 12 -2.57 72.80 36.83
N LYS A 13 -1.92 72.78 38.00
CA LYS A 13 -0.84 71.83 38.31
C LYS A 13 -1.37 70.41 38.51
N VAL A 14 -2.53 70.27 39.19
CA VAL A 14 -3.23 68.98 39.34
C VAL A 14 -3.75 68.49 37.99
N LEU A 15 -4.28 69.38 37.14
CA LEU A 15 -4.73 69.06 35.80
C LEU A 15 -3.58 68.57 34.91
N MET A 16 -2.41 69.21 34.97
CA MET A 16 -1.22 68.78 34.21
C MET A 16 -0.70 67.40 34.61
N ILE A 17 -0.87 66.99 35.87
CA ILE A 17 -0.43 65.67 36.34
C ILE A 17 -1.49 64.60 36.08
N THR A 18 -2.78 64.94 36.19
CA THR A 18 -3.87 63.99 36.01
C THR A 18 -4.11 63.63 34.54
N ILE A 19 -3.95 64.55 33.59
CA ILE A 19 -4.09 64.25 32.15
C ILE A 19 -3.20 63.08 31.71
N PRO A 20 -1.87 63.09 31.90
CA PRO A 20 -1.01 62.01 31.41
C PRO A 20 -1.25 60.70 32.15
N VAL A 21 -1.64 60.75 33.43
CA VAL A 21 -1.97 59.56 34.22
C VAL A 21 -3.24 58.88 33.69
N VAL A 22 -4.30 59.65 33.44
CA VAL A 22 -5.54 59.13 32.87
C VAL A 22 -5.29 58.58 31.47
N LEU A 23 -4.51 59.30 30.64
CA LEU A 23 -4.17 58.85 29.29
C LEU A 23 -3.40 57.51 29.30
N GLY A 24 -2.46 57.34 30.24
CA GLY A 24 -1.72 56.10 30.39
C GLY A 24 -2.59 54.91 30.81
N ILE A 25 -3.54 55.16 31.72
CA ILE A 25 -4.51 54.15 32.15
C ILE A 25 -5.42 53.75 30.98
N ASP A 26 -5.92 54.71 30.21
CA ASP A 26 -6.77 54.44 29.04
C ASP A 26 -6.04 53.59 27.99
N VAL A 27 -4.80 53.93 27.66
CA VAL A 27 -4.00 53.16 26.69
C VAL A 27 -3.75 51.73 27.19
N PHE A 28 -3.45 51.55 28.47
CA PHE A 28 -3.23 50.22 29.05
C PHE A 28 -4.50 49.36 29.00
N LEU A 29 -5.66 49.95 29.31
CA LEU A 29 -6.96 49.25 29.23
C LEU A 29 -7.29 48.84 27.79
N ILE A 30 -7.04 49.72 26.81
CA ILE A 30 -7.23 49.42 25.39
C ILE A 30 -6.34 48.25 24.95
N MET A 31 -5.05 48.26 25.35
CA MET A 31 -4.10 47.22 24.97
C MET A 31 -4.43 45.87 25.64
N SER A 32 -4.89 45.90 26.89
CA SER A 32 -5.31 44.69 27.61
C SER A 32 -6.56 44.06 26.99
N LYS A 33 -7.53 44.88 26.57
CA LYS A 33 -8.74 44.41 25.88
C LYS A 33 -8.48 43.99 24.44
N SER A 34 -7.46 44.53 23.78
CA SER A 34 -7.11 44.22 22.38
C SER A 34 -6.29 42.94 22.21
N LYS A 35 -6.18 42.12 23.27
CA LYS A 35 -5.57 40.79 23.16
C LYS A 35 -6.47 39.91 22.31
N LYS A 36 -6.06 39.70 21.05
CA LYS A 36 -6.71 38.73 20.17
C LYS A 36 -6.58 37.35 20.83
N PRO A 37 -7.66 36.57 20.95
CA PRO A 37 -7.55 35.20 21.45
C PRO A 37 -6.58 34.42 20.56
N PRO A 38 -5.80 33.49 21.13
CA PRO A 38 -4.90 32.66 20.34
C PRO A 38 -5.71 31.96 19.26
N GLN A 39 -5.37 32.23 17.99
CA GLN A 39 -5.98 31.53 16.87
C GLN A 39 -5.64 30.05 17.01
N HIS A 40 -6.65 29.23 17.29
CA HIS A 40 -6.51 27.79 17.17
C HIS A 40 -6.22 27.51 15.69
N LYS A 41 -5.04 27.00 15.39
CA LYS A 41 -4.79 26.39 14.09
C LYS A 41 -5.73 25.20 14.00
N GLU A 42 -6.59 25.19 12.98
CA GLU A 42 -7.34 24.01 12.63
C GLU A 42 -6.35 22.88 12.40
N VAL A 43 -6.49 21.80 13.17
CA VAL A 43 -5.71 20.59 12.96
C VAL A 43 -6.23 19.99 11.66
N VAL A 44 -5.57 20.31 10.55
CA VAL A 44 -5.80 19.63 9.30
C VAL A 44 -5.23 18.24 9.48
N SER A 45 -6.08 17.27 9.84
CA SER A 45 -5.73 15.87 9.72
C SER A 45 -5.64 15.58 8.22
N ASP A 46 -4.43 15.54 7.70
CA ASP A 46 -4.16 15.06 6.34
C ASP A 46 -4.40 13.54 6.34
N ILE A 47 -5.65 13.13 6.14
CA ILE A 47 -6.02 11.71 6.11
C ILE A 47 -5.58 11.18 4.74
N PRO A 48 -4.57 10.30 4.68
CA PRO A 48 -4.07 9.80 3.42
C PRO A 48 -5.19 9.02 2.71
N THR A 49 -5.46 9.39 1.46
CA THR A 49 -6.42 8.66 0.63
C THR A 49 -5.81 7.32 0.24
N VAL A 50 -6.39 6.23 0.74
CA VAL A 50 -5.95 4.86 0.44
C VAL A 50 -6.94 4.12 -0.45
N ARG A 51 -6.42 3.21 -1.28
CA ARG A 51 -7.25 2.31 -2.07
C ARG A 51 -7.49 1.03 -1.27
N VAL A 52 -8.75 0.69 -1.06
CA VAL A 52 -9.17 -0.57 -0.44
C VAL A 52 -9.94 -1.42 -1.46
N MET A 53 -9.92 -2.73 -1.25
CA MET A 53 -10.82 -3.65 -1.95
C MET A 53 -11.40 -4.64 -0.94
N GLU A 54 -12.66 -4.97 -1.11
CA GLU A 54 -13.33 -5.98 -0.29
C GLU A 54 -12.93 -7.37 -0.78
N VAL A 55 -12.44 -8.21 0.14
CA VAL A 55 -12.03 -9.58 -0.17
C VAL A 55 -13.25 -10.47 -0.15
N LYS A 56 -13.53 -11.13 -1.29
CA LYS A 56 -14.57 -12.16 -1.39
C LYS A 56 -13.93 -13.54 -1.32
N PRO A 57 -14.54 -14.50 -0.59
CA PRO A 57 -14.08 -15.88 -0.62
C PRO A 57 -14.25 -16.44 -2.04
N ILE A 58 -13.18 -17.03 -2.56
CA ILE A 58 -13.18 -17.71 -3.86
C ILE A 58 -12.60 -19.11 -3.67
N ASP A 59 -13.18 -20.08 -4.37
CA ASP A 59 -12.65 -21.43 -4.40
C ASP A 59 -11.50 -21.50 -5.40
N ILE A 60 -10.35 -22.00 -4.96
CA ILE A 60 -9.14 -22.12 -5.78
C ILE A 60 -8.86 -23.60 -6.02
N VAL A 61 -8.76 -23.99 -7.29
CA VAL A 61 -8.40 -25.37 -7.67
C VAL A 61 -6.88 -25.44 -7.90
N PRO A 62 -6.12 -26.15 -7.05
CA PRO A 62 -4.69 -26.31 -7.25
C PRO A 62 -4.41 -27.19 -8.48
N ARG A 63 -3.41 -26.80 -9.28
CA ARG A 63 -2.96 -27.58 -10.44
C ARG A 63 -1.49 -27.96 -10.28
N ALA A 64 -1.20 -29.25 -10.36
CA ALA A 64 0.15 -29.77 -10.45
C ALA A 64 0.43 -30.22 -11.89
N VAL A 65 1.62 -29.88 -12.41
CA VAL A 65 2.09 -30.33 -13.72
C VAL A 65 3.32 -31.21 -13.49
N GLY A 66 3.24 -32.46 -13.95
CA GLY A 66 4.34 -33.42 -13.89
C GLY A 66 4.78 -33.84 -15.28
N TYR A 67 6.07 -34.13 -15.43
CA TYR A 67 6.65 -34.65 -16.68
C TYR A 67 7.13 -36.08 -16.45
N GLY A 68 7.03 -36.92 -17.49
CA GLY A 68 7.47 -38.31 -17.44
C GLY A 68 7.63 -38.89 -18.83
N THR A 69 8.32 -40.03 -18.93
CA THR A 69 8.51 -40.75 -20.18
C THR A 69 7.47 -41.86 -20.31
N SER A 70 6.88 -42.00 -21.50
CA SER A 70 5.99 -43.12 -21.81
C SER A 70 6.80 -44.41 -21.99
N ARG A 71 6.35 -45.49 -21.36
CA ARG A 71 6.92 -46.83 -21.57
C ARG A 71 5.86 -47.74 -22.20
N PRO A 72 6.25 -48.67 -23.08
CA PRO A 72 5.31 -49.64 -23.63
C PRO A 72 4.72 -50.51 -22.52
N VAL A 73 3.40 -50.75 -22.58
CA VAL A 73 2.71 -51.62 -21.62
C VAL A 73 3.19 -53.08 -21.73
N LYS A 74 3.55 -53.49 -22.95
CA LYS A 74 4.05 -54.83 -23.25
C LYS A 74 5.21 -54.75 -24.23
N THR A 75 6.29 -55.46 -23.93
CA THR A 75 7.40 -55.70 -24.83
C THR A 75 7.45 -57.20 -25.15
N TRP A 76 7.80 -57.52 -26.40
CA TRP A 76 7.94 -58.91 -26.86
C TRP A 76 9.23 -59.04 -27.64
N ASN A 77 9.99 -60.09 -27.36
CA ASN A 77 11.21 -60.44 -28.06
C ASN A 77 11.00 -61.80 -28.73
N ALA A 78 11.18 -61.85 -30.06
CA ALA A 78 11.19 -63.11 -30.80
C ALA A 78 12.45 -63.89 -30.46
N ILE A 79 12.31 -65.05 -29.82
CA ILE A 79 13.43 -65.94 -29.51
C ILE A 79 13.17 -67.27 -30.22
N ALA A 80 14.18 -67.79 -30.91
CA ALA A 80 14.11 -69.11 -31.54
C ALA A 80 13.99 -70.19 -30.46
N GLN A 81 13.00 -71.07 -30.59
CA GLN A 81 12.81 -72.18 -29.66
C GLN A 81 13.83 -73.31 -29.89
N VAL A 82 14.41 -73.38 -31.08
CA VAL A 82 15.33 -74.45 -31.51
C VAL A 82 16.57 -73.87 -32.19
N SER A 83 17.67 -74.63 -32.14
CA SER A 83 18.92 -74.29 -32.82
C SER A 83 18.83 -74.63 -34.31
N GLY A 84 19.23 -73.71 -35.18
CA GLY A 84 19.22 -73.90 -36.63
C GLY A 84 19.83 -72.72 -37.40
N LYS A 85 20.02 -72.89 -38.71
CA LYS A 85 20.48 -71.82 -39.61
C LYS A 85 19.29 -71.07 -40.19
N ILE A 86 19.34 -69.74 -40.20
CA ILE A 86 18.33 -68.88 -40.83
C ILE A 86 18.48 -68.97 -42.36
N ILE A 87 17.43 -69.42 -43.06
CA ILE A 87 17.39 -69.52 -44.53
C ILE A 87 16.50 -68.47 -45.18
N GLN A 88 15.55 -67.90 -44.43
CA GLN A 88 14.59 -66.90 -44.88
C GLN A 88 14.32 -65.92 -43.74
N THR A 89 13.96 -64.70 -44.08
CA THR A 89 13.56 -63.66 -43.14
C THR A 89 12.35 -62.93 -43.70
N HIS A 90 11.37 -62.62 -42.86
CA HIS A 90 10.17 -61.90 -43.26
C HIS A 90 10.55 -60.52 -43.84
N PRO A 91 10.09 -60.14 -45.05
CA PRO A 91 10.40 -58.85 -45.67
C PRO A 91 10.14 -57.63 -44.78
N ARG A 92 9.18 -57.76 -43.84
CA ARG A 92 8.81 -56.70 -42.91
C ARG A 92 9.54 -56.78 -41.57
N LEU A 93 10.48 -57.70 -41.33
CA LEU A 93 11.24 -57.79 -40.08
C LEU A 93 12.32 -56.68 -39.98
N GLN A 94 11.88 -55.42 -39.96
CA GLN A 94 12.74 -54.25 -39.86
C GLN A 94 12.29 -53.39 -38.68
N LYS A 95 13.21 -52.59 -38.12
CA LYS A 95 12.89 -51.70 -37.00
C LYS A 95 11.77 -50.73 -37.39
N GLY A 96 10.74 -50.64 -36.55
CA GLY A 96 9.58 -49.75 -36.77
C GLY A 96 8.49 -50.33 -37.67
N SER A 97 8.63 -51.56 -38.14
CA SER A 97 7.57 -52.29 -38.85
C SER A 97 6.47 -52.78 -37.91
N ILE A 98 5.27 -52.99 -38.46
CA ILE A 98 4.14 -53.59 -37.76
C ILE A 98 3.89 -54.97 -38.34
N ILE A 99 3.97 -56.00 -37.50
CA ILE A 99 3.76 -57.41 -37.84
C ILE A 99 2.56 -57.90 -37.04
N ARG A 100 1.62 -58.63 -37.67
CA ARG A 100 0.48 -59.18 -36.96
C ARG A 100 0.88 -60.40 -36.13
N GLN A 101 0.14 -60.62 -35.06
CA GLN A 101 0.27 -61.83 -34.27
C GLN A 101 0.05 -63.07 -35.16
N GLY A 102 0.99 -64.02 -35.11
CA GLY A 102 0.93 -65.26 -35.86
C GLY A 102 1.59 -65.24 -37.24
N GLU A 103 2.14 -64.09 -37.69
CA GLU A 103 2.98 -64.07 -38.90
C GLU A 103 4.36 -64.73 -38.64
N GLU A 104 4.86 -65.46 -39.63
CA GLU A 104 6.20 -66.07 -39.60
C GLU A 104 7.29 -64.99 -39.82
N LEU A 105 8.40 -65.11 -39.08
CA LEU A 105 9.48 -64.11 -39.01
C LEU A 105 10.76 -64.56 -39.71
#